data_AF-A0A917PQA8-F1
#
_entry.id   AF-A0A917PQA8-F1
#
_cell.length_a   1.000
_cell.length_b   1.000
_cell.length_c   1.000
_cell.angle_alpha   90.00
_cell.angle_beta   90.00
_cell.angle_gamma   90.00
#
_symmetry.space_group_name_H-M   'P 1'
#
loop_
_entity.id
_entity.type
_entity.pdbx_description
1 polymer ?
#
loop_
_entity_poly.entity_id
_entity_poly.type
_entity_poly.pdbx_seq_one_letter_code
_entity_poly.pdbx_strand_id
1 'polypeptide(L)'
;MITFTLLVLIGVIGGALALVGGIWRLRARGGNTIVGVIEIIVAALFILSFFVPVPWGSVVLGVATLIALVVALFAGGRTGRGVTIAAIVVIAIWFVLVNHWIVIPGIN
;
A
#
# COMPACT_ATOMS: atom_id res chain seq x y z
N MET A 1 -20.18 -6.37 -9.10
CA MET A 1 -20.39 -4.91 -9.23
C MET A 1 -19.37 -4.24 -8.35
N ILE A 2 -18.55 -3.32 -8.88
CA ILE A 2 -17.53 -2.61 -8.08
C ILE A 2 -18.22 -1.39 -7.48
N THR A 3 -18.56 -1.46 -6.19
CA THR A 3 -19.09 -0.29 -5.48
C THR A 3 -17.93 0.63 -5.17
N PHE A 4 -17.86 1.77 -5.85
CA PHE A 4 -16.82 2.76 -5.63
C PHE A 4 -17.13 3.53 -4.34
N THR A 5 -16.59 3.06 -3.21
CA THR A 5 -16.75 3.71 -1.90
C THR A 5 -15.52 4.55 -1.57
N LEU A 6 -15.68 5.51 -0.65
CA LEU A 6 -14.54 6.27 -0.11
C LEU A 6 -13.49 5.34 0.52
N LEU A 7 -13.92 4.25 1.15
CA LEU A 7 -13.01 3.24 1.69
C LEU A 7 -12.15 2.58 0.61
N VAL A 8 -12.74 2.20 -0.54
CA VAL A 8 -11.98 1.67 -1.68
C VAL A 8 -10.99 2.71 -2.19
N LEU A 9 -11.42 3.97 -2.31
CA LEU A 9 -10.55 5.06 -2.78
C LEU A 9 -9.33 5.26 -1.86
N ILE A 10 -9.52 5.25 -0.53
CA ILE A 10 -8.41 5.37 0.44
C ILE A 10 -7.44 4.19 0.25
N GLY A 11 -7.94 2.96 0.11
CA GLY A 11 -7.11 1.79 -0.14
C GLY A 11 -6.29 1.91 -1.42
N VAL A 12 -6.93 2.33 -2.51
CA VAL A 12 -6.28 2.53 -3.82
C VAL A 12 -5.22 3.64 -3.76
N ILE A 13 -5.50 4.77 -3.07
CA ILE A 13 -4.53 5.85 -2.88
C ILE A 13 -3.31 5.34 -2.09
N GLY A 14 -3.54 4.60 -1.01
CA GLY A 14 -2.46 3.99 -0.21
C GLY A 14 -1.60 3.04 -1.05
N GLY A 15 -2.22 2.17 -1.84
CA GLY A 15 -1.53 1.29 -2.77
C GLY A 15 -0.76 2.04 -3.85
N ALA A 16 -1.35 3.10 -4.42
CA ALA A 16 -0.69 3.91 -5.45
C ALA A 16 0.56 4.62 -4.91
N LEU A 17 0.50 5.17 -3.69
CA LEU A 17 1.66 5.75 -3.02
C LEU A 17 2.75 4.69 -2.79
N ALA A 18 2.38 3.49 -2.34
CA ALA A 18 3.32 2.39 -2.17
C ALA A 18 3.99 1.99 -3.50
N LEU A 19 3.21 1.92 -4.58
CA LEU A 19 3.71 1.60 -5.92
C LEU A 19 4.70 2.66 -6.42
N VAL A 20 4.37 3.94 -6.28
CA VAL A 20 5.26 5.06 -6.65
C VAL A 20 6.55 5.00 -5.82
N GLY A 21 6.45 4.75 -4.52
CA GLY A 21 7.59 4.56 -3.63
C GLY A 21 8.54 3.45 -4.12
N GLY A 22 8.00 2.28 -4.43
CA GLY A 22 8.76 1.15 -4.96
C GLY A 22 9.45 1.47 -6.30
N ILE A 23 8.75 2.13 -7.23
CA ILE A 23 9.32 2.53 -8.54
C ILE A 23 10.48 3.51 -8.34
N TRP A 24 10.35 4.49 -7.46
CA TRP A 24 11.41 5.45 -7.19
C TRP A 24 12.62 4.79 -6.53
N ARG A 25 12.40 3.81 -5.66
CA ARG A 25 13.47 3.05 -5.02
C ARG A 25 14.27 2.22 -6.03
N LEU A 26 13.61 1.59 -7.00
CA LEU A 26 14.29 0.90 -8.10
C LEU A 26 15.14 1.83 -8.97
N ARG A 27 14.72 3.09 -9.12
CA ARG A 27 15.46 4.10 -9.91
C ARG A 27 16.61 4.75 -9.14
N ALA A 28 16.64 4.61 -7.81
CA ALA A 28 17.69 5.21 -6.99
C ALA A 28 19.02 4.46 -7.15
N ARG A 29 20.11 5.18 -7.45
CA ARG A 29 21.45 4.58 -7.50
C ARG A 29 21.85 4.11 -6.09
N GLY A 30 22.14 2.81 -5.95
CA GLY A 30 22.48 2.19 -4.66
C GLY A 30 21.27 1.78 -3.80
N GLY A 31 20.04 1.84 -4.35
CA GLY A 31 18.85 1.32 -3.69
C GLY A 31 18.82 -0.22 -3.67
N ASN A 32 18.22 -0.80 -2.64
CA ASN A 32 18.01 -2.24 -2.56
C ASN A 32 16.95 -2.68 -3.60
N THR A 33 17.41 -3.18 -4.74
CA THR A 33 16.58 -3.62 -5.87
C THR A 33 15.56 -4.68 -5.45
N ILE A 34 15.94 -5.61 -4.58
CA ILE A 34 15.06 -6.71 -4.13
C ILE A 34 13.85 -6.13 -3.38
N VAL A 35 14.10 -5.19 -2.46
CA VAL A 35 13.03 -4.55 -1.68
C VAL A 35 12.11 -3.74 -2.59
N GLY A 36 12.65 -3.01 -3.57
CA GLY A 36 11.84 -2.26 -4.53
C GLY A 36 10.94 -3.15 -5.39
N VAL A 37 11.45 -4.30 -5.84
CA VAL A 37 10.64 -5.27 -6.63
C VAL A 37 9.50 -5.84 -5.78
N ILE A 38 9.79 -6.26 -4.56
CA ILE A 38 8.77 -6.79 -3.64
C ILE A 38 7.70 -5.74 -3.34
N GLU A 39 8.12 -4.51 -3.02
CA GLU A 39 7.23 -3.37 -2.74
C GLU A 39 6.26 -3.14 -3.92
N ILE A 40 6.75 -3.15 -5.16
CA ILE A 40 5.93 -2.99 -6.37
C ILE A 40 4.95 -4.14 -6.56
N ILE A 41 5.41 -5.38 -6.47
CA ILE A 41 4.55 -6.56 -6.69
C ILE A 41 3.42 -6.57 -5.66
N VAL A 42 3.76 -6.38 -4.39
CA VAL A 42 2.78 -6.45 -3.31
C VAL A 42 1.80 -5.27 -3.39
N ALA A 43 2.28 -4.05 -3.69
CA ALA A 43 1.41 -2.89 -3.90
C ALA A 43 0.48 -3.07 -5.11
N ALA A 44 0.98 -3.60 -6.22
CA ALA A 44 0.18 -3.87 -7.40
C ALA A 44 -0.90 -4.93 -7.12
N LEU A 45 -0.55 -6.02 -6.44
CA LEU A 45 -1.52 -7.04 -6.03
C LEU A 45 -2.58 -6.46 -5.07
N PHE A 46 -2.17 -5.63 -4.10
CA PHE A 46 -3.09 -4.95 -3.21
C PHE A 46 -4.07 -4.06 -3.98
N ILE A 47 -3.61 -3.24 -4.92
CA ILE A 47 -4.49 -2.43 -5.78
C ILE A 47 -5.44 -3.33 -6.58
N LEU A 48 -4.91 -4.36 -7.24
CA LEU A 48 -5.71 -5.28 -8.07
C LEU A 48 -6.80 -5.98 -7.26
N SER A 49 -6.55 -6.28 -5.98
CA SER A 49 -7.52 -6.94 -5.10
C SER A 49 -8.83 -6.19 -4.88
N PHE A 50 -8.88 -4.88 -5.16
CA PHE A 50 -10.12 -4.09 -5.11
C PHE A 50 -10.99 -4.23 -6.36
N PHE A 51 -10.41 -4.65 -7.48
CA PHE A 51 -11.06 -4.61 -8.79
C PHE A 51 -11.28 -6.00 -9.40
N VAL A 52 -10.40 -6.96 -9.05
CA VAL A 52 -10.46 -8.33 -9.56
C VAL A 52 -10.33 -9.34 -8.42
N PRO A 53 -10.89 -10.55 -8.55
CA PRO A 53 -10.64 -11.62 -7.60
C PRO A 53 -9.17 -12.02 -7.66
N VAL A 54 -8.41 -11.70 -6.61
CA VAL A 54 -7.02 -12.12 -6.45
C VAL A 54 -6.98 -13.24 -5.40
N PRO A 55 -6.06 -14.21 -5.50
CA PRO A 55 -5.78 -15.10 -4.39
C PRO A 55 -5.41 -14.23 -3.17
N TRP A 56 -6.07 -14.48 -2.03
CA TRP A 56 -5.97 -13.66 -0.81
C TRP A 56 -6.68 -12.29 -0.91
N GLY A 57 -7.54 -11.99 0.08
CA GLY A 57 -8.33 -10.76 0.10
C GLY A 57 -7.48 -9.50 0.30
N SER A 58 -8.06 -8.33 0.02
CA SER A 58 -7.41 -7.01 0.12
C SER A 58 -6.79 -6.74 1.48
N VAL A 59 -7.38 -7.26 2.56
CA VAL A 59 -6.83 -7.16 3.92
C VAL A 59 -5.46 -7.86 4.01
N VAL A 60 -5.33 -9.08 3.50
CA VAL A 60 -4.07 -9.83 3.56
C VAL A 60 -2.98 -9.12 2.74
N LEU A 61 -3.33 -8.67 1.55
CA LEU A 61 -2.41 -7.95 0.67
C LEU A 61 -2.04 -6.56 1.21
N GLY A 62 -2.96 -5.90 1.93
CA GLY A 62 -2.68 -4.67 2.66
C GLY A 62 -1.66 -4.88 3.78
N VAL A 63 -1.74 -5.99 4.53
CA VAL A 63 -0.76 -6.33 5.58
C VAL A 63 0.60 -6.58 4.93
N ALA A 64 0.64 -7.35 3.85
CA ALA A 64 1.88 -7.60 3.11
C ALA A 64 2.49 -6.29 2.59
N THR A 65 1.66 -5.35 2.11
CA THR A 65 2.12 -4.04 1.63
C THR A 65 2.71 -3.22 2.78
N LEU A 66 2.06 -3.20 3.95
CA LEU A 66 2.61 -2.55 5.14
C LEU A 66 3.96 -3.13 5.56
N ILE A 67 4.08 -4.47 5.58
CA ILE A 67 5.35 -5.13 5.91
C ILE A 67 6.43 -4.71 4.91
N ALA A 68 6.13 -4.75 3.60
CA ALA A 68 7.07 -4.35 2.56
C ALA A 68 7.51 -2.88 2.74
N LEU A 69 6.58 -1.96 3.01
CA LEU A 69 6.88 -0.55 3.25
C LEU A 69 7.74 -0.34 4.51
N VAL A 70 7.46 -1.08 5.59
CA VAL A 70 8.27 -1.03 6.81
C VAL A 70 9.69 -1.52 6.53
N VAL A 71 9.86 -2.66 5.86
CA VAL A 71 11.19 -3.14 5.43
C VAL A 71 11.88 -2.08 4.56
N ALA A 72 11.14 -1.44 3.67
CA ALA A 72 11.66 -0.43 2.77
C ALA A 72 12.11 0.86 3.46
N LEU A 73 11.49 1.25 4.59
CA LEU A 73 11.96 2.38 5.41
C LEU A 73 13.37 2.14 5.96
N PHE A 74 13.65 0.91 6.40
CA PHE A 74 14.93 0.56 7.01
C PHE A 74 16.00 0.21 5.97
N ALA A 75 15.65 -0.59 4.95
CA ALA A 75 16.59 -1.14 3.99
C ALA A 75 16.83 -0.26 2.76
N GLY A 76 15.94 0.69 2.47
CA GLY A 76 15.86 1.34 1.16
C GLY A 76 16.46 2.74 1.06
N GLY A 77 17.30 3.16 2.01
CA GLY A 77 18.00 4.45 1.98
C GLY A 77 17.11 5.68 2.28
N ARG A 78 17.61 6.87 1.94
CA ARG A 78 16.90 8.15 2.18
C ARG A 78 15.89 8.53 1.09
N THR A 79 16.07 8.00 -0.12
CA THR A 79 15.21 8.31 -1.28
C THR A 79 13.81 7.74 -1.08
N GLY A 80 12.79 8.57 -1.30
CA GLY A 80 11.38 8.13 -1.26
C GLY A 80 10.80 7.90 0.13
N ARG A 81 11.53 8.17 1.22
CA ARG A 81 11.03 7.97 2.60
C ARG A 81 9.72 8.71 2.88
N GLY A 82 9.57 9.94 2.39
CA GLY A 82 8.33 10.70 2.57
C GLY A 82 7.11 9.99 1.94
N VAL A 83 7.27 9.43 0.74
CA VAL A 83 6.20 8.67 0.06
C VAL A 83 5.91 7.36 0.80
N THR A 84 6.95 6.65 1.26
CA THR A 84 6.77 5.43 2.06
C THR A 84 6.01 5.71 3.36
N ILE A 85 6.34 6.79 4.07
CA ILE A 85 5.63 7.19 5.30
C ILE A 85 4.17 7.55 4.98
N ALA A 86 3.93 8.34 3.95
CA ALA A 86 2.57 8.70 3.53
C ALA A 86 1.75 7.44 3.17
N ALA A 87 2.33 6.50 2.43
CA ALA A 87 1.69 5.24 2.09
C ALA A 87 1.32 4.43 3.35
N ILE A 88 2.24 4.32 4.31
CA ILE A 88 2.00 3.63 5.59
C ILE A 88 0.82 4.27 6.33
N VAL A 89 0.81 5.59 6.46
CA VAL A 89 -0.27 6.30 7.16
C VAL A 89 -1.62 6.07 6.49
N VAL A 90 -1.69 6.22 5.16
CA VAL A 90 -2.94 6.02 4.42
C VAL A 90 -3.44 4.59 4.53
N ILE A 91 -2.56 3.59 4.37
CA ILE A 91 -2.93 2.18 4.49
C ILE A 91 -3.33 1.84 5.94
N ALA A 92 -2.65 2.39 6.94
CA ALA A 92 -3.02 2.21 8.35
C ALA A 92 -4.42 2.78 8.65
N ILE A 93 -4.74 3.97 8.15
CA ILE A 93 -6.08 4.55 8.24
C ILE A 93 -7.10 3.63 7.57
N TRP A 94 -6.78 3.14 6.36
CA TRP A 94 -7.65 2.18 5.67
C TRP A 94 -7.90 0.92 6.51
N PHE A 95 -6.88 0.39 7.19
CA PHE A 95 -7.03 -0.78 8.08
C PHE A 95 -7.96 -0.51 9.26
N VAL A 96 -7.83 0.64 9.89
CA VAL A 96 -8.70 1.05 11.00
C VAL A 96 -10.16 1.08 10.53
N LEU A 97 -10.40 1.61 9.32
CA LEU A 97 -11.73 1.74 8.76
C LEU A 97 -12.30 0.39 8.28
N VAL A 98 -11.54 -0.42 7.52
CA VAL A 98 -12.04 -1.70 6.98
C VAL A 98 -12.37 -2.72 8.08
N ASN A 99 -11.72 -2.62 9.25
CA ASN A 99 -12.01 -3.48 10.40
C ASN A 99 -13.04 -2.86 11.37
N HIS A 100 -13.65 -1.72 11.02
CA HIS A 100 -14.63 -1.00 11.83
C HIS A 100 -14.13 -0.67 13.26
N TRP A 101 -12.83 -0.45 13.45
CA TRP A 101 -12.29 0.02 14.72
C TRP A 101 -12.72 1.47 15.01
N ILE A 102 -12.91 2.25 13.94
CA ILE A 102 -13.58 3.54 13.94
C ILE A 102 -14.63 3.49 12.83
N VAL A 103 -15.86 3.89 13.13
CA VAL A 103 -16.97 3.92 12.17
C VAL A 103 -17.27 5.37 11.82
N ILE A 104 -17.19 5.71 10.55
CA ILE A 104 -17.49 7.04 10.01
C ILE A 104 -18.63 6.89 9.01
N PRO A 105 -19.85 7.39 9.33
CA PRO A 105 -20.99 7.31 8.44
C PRO A 105 -20.67 7.89 7.06
N GLY A 106 -20.93 7.11 6.01
CA GLY A 106 -20.64 7.49 4.61
C GLY A 106 -19.25 7.11 4.10
N ILE A 107 -18.37 6.55 4.95
CA ILE A 107 -17.06 6.01 4.55
C ILE A 107 -17.01 4.48 4.70
N ASN A 108 -17.29 3.97 5.90
CA ASN A 108 -17.23 2.55 6.25
C ASN A 108 -18.39 2.11 7.16
#